data_AF-A0A6P7T4D7-F1
#
_entry.id   AF-A0A6P7T4D7-F1
#
_cell.length_a   1.000
_cell.length_b   1.000
_cell.length_c   1.000
_cell.angle_alpha   90.00
_cell.angle_beta   90.00
_cell.angle_gamma   90.00
#
_symmetry.space_group_name_H-M   'P 1'
#
loop_
_entity.id
_entity.type
_entity.pdbx_description
1 polymer ?
#
loop_
_entity_poly.entity_id
_entity_poly.type
_entity_poly.pdbx_seq_one_letter_code
_entity_poly.pdbx_strand_id
1 'polypeptide(L)'
;MNRTSIAETIGKVSCPCLLVTGSKASFNRTVHTLYQAMVNKVSNRKSLELLEVDGVANVLTEKPEEFAESFLYMVQGLGMMGGVPMPRVQRSASQDGPIQHRNRSMSMEEADQPRGIYSTSPPRVAQH
;
A
#
# COMPACT_ATOMS: atom_id res chain seq x y z
N MET A 1 -40.55 5.44 0.03
CA MET A 1 -39.09 5.29 -0.09
C MET A 1 -38.72 3.88 0.38
N ASN A 2 -38.56 2.92 -0.54
CA ASN A 2 -38.21 1.55 -0.18
C ASN A 2 -36.70 1.49 0.09
N ARG A 3 -36.30 1.40 1.36
CA ARG A 3 -34.91 1.16 1.74
C ARG A 3 -34.58 -0.30 1.50
N THR A 4 -33.75 -0.60 0.51
CA THR A 4 -33.16 -1.93 0.32
C THR A 4 -31.97 -2.10 1.26
N SER A 5 -31.85 -3.29 1.86
CA SER A 5 -30.74 -3.59 2.75
C SER A 5 -29.46 -3.80 1.95
N ILE A 6 -28.39 -3.11 2.31
CA ILE A 6 -27.06 -3.31 1.69
C ILE A 6 -26.63 -4.78 1.81
N ALA A 7 -27.05 -5.48 2.87
CA ALA A 7 -26.71 -6.87 3.14
C ALA A 7 -27.19 -7.86 2.07
N GLU A 8 -28.21 -7.50 1.30
CA GLU A 8 -28.73 -8.30 0.19
C GLU A 8 -27.85 -8.17 -1.06
N THR A 9 -27.16 -7.04 -1.21
CA THR A 9 -26.35 -6.71 -2.39
C THR A 9 -24.87 -7.07 -2.21
N ILE A 10 -24.41 -7.27 -0.97
CA ILE A 10 -23.02 -7.59 -0.61
C ILE A 10 -22.39 -8.71 -1.45
N GLY A 11 -23.12 -9.78 -1.75
CA GLY A 11 -22.59 -10.91 -2.52
C GLY A 11 -22.26 -10.59 -3.97
N LYS A 12 -22.73 -9.44 -4.48
CA LYS A 12 -22.48 -8.97 -5.85
C LYS A 12 -21.28 -8.01 -5.95
N VAL A 13 -20.63 -7.69 -4.84
CA VAL A 13 -19.49 -6.78 -4.83
C VAL A 13 -18.27 -7.51 -5.39
N SER A 14 -17.82 -7.10 -6.57
CA SER A 14 -16.64 -7.66 -7.25
C SER A 14 -15.36 -6.86 -7.02
N CYS A 15 -15.46 -5.69 -6.39
CA CYS A 15 -14.32 -4.81 -6.15
C CYS A 15 -13.65 -5.05 -4.79
N PRO A 16 -12.34 -4.74 -4.68
CA PRO A 16 -11.66 -4.62 -3.39
C PRO A 16 -12.36 -3.59 -2.49
N CYS A 17 -12.56 -3.95 -1.24
CA CYS A 17 -13.27 -3.17 -0.24
C CYS A 17 -12.46 -3.05 1.04
N LEU A 18 -12.23 -1.81 1.48
CA LEU A 18 -11.67 -1.48 2.78
C LEU A 18 -12.77 -0.85 3.64
N LEU A 19 -13.16 -1.54 4.70
CA LEU A 19 -14.09 -1.02 5.70
C LEU A 19 -13.29 -0.28 6.76
N VAL A 20 -13.74 0.91 7.15
CA VAL A 20 -13.04 1.75 8.12
C VAL A 20 -13.97 2.09 9.27
N THR A 21 -13.51 1.90 10.49
CA THR A 21 -14.25 2.27 11.71
C THR A 21 -13.30 2.73 12.81
N GLY A 22 -13.79 3.60 13.69
CA GLY A 22 -13.12 3.93 14.95
C GLY A 22 -13.60 3.01 16.08
N SER A 23 -12.79 2.78 17.11
CA SER A 23 -13.20 1.99 18.28
C SER A 23 -14.31 2.67 19.11
N LYS A 24 -14.41 4.01 19.06
CA LYS A 24 -15.48 4.79 19.72
C LYS A 24 -16.62 5.18 18.78
N ALA A 25 -16.63 4.67 17.55
CA ALA A 25 -17.69 4.98 16.59
C ALA A 25 -19.03 4.36 17.02
N SER A 26 -20.13 5.11 16.95
CA SER A 26 -21.47 4.62 17.33
C SER A 26 -21.93 3.41 16.50
N PHE A 27 -21.37 3.25 15.30
CA PHE A 27 -21.71 2.16 14.37
C PHE A 27 -20.62 1.08 14.29
N ASN A 28 -19.63 1.06 15.18
CA ASN A 28 -18.54 0.09 15.17
C ASN A 28 -19.08 -1.36 15.10
N ARG A 29 -20.01 -1.72 15.99
CA ARG A 29 -20.63 -3.06 16.01
C ARG A 29 -21.32 -3.42 14.68
N THR A 30 -21.95 -2.45 14.04
CA THR A 30 -22.62 -2.63 12.75
C THR A 30 -21.60 -2.88 11.65
N VAL A 31 -20.46 -2.18 11.65
CA VAL A 31 -19.37 -2.39 10.69
C VAL A 31 -18.76 -3.78 10.85
N HIS A 32 -18.51 -4.27 12.08
CA HIS A 32 -18.03 -5.64 12.28
C HIS A 32 -19.03 -6.69 11.81
N THR A 33 -20.32 -6.48 12.06
CA THR A 33 -21.38 -7.38 11.60
C THR A 33 -21.45 -7.39 10.07
N LEU A 34 -21.29 -6.23 9.43
CA LEU A 34 -21.22 -6.08 7.99
C LEU A 34 -20.00 -6.81 7.42
N TYR A 35 -18.82 -6.61 8.01
CA TYR A 35 -17.60 -7.29 7.60
C TYR A 35 -17.74 -8.82 7.66
N GLN A 36 -18.28 -9.35 8.76
CA GLN A 36 -18.53 -10.79 8.89
C GLN A 36 -19.53 -11.30 7.83
N ALA A 37 -20.59 -10.53 7.55
CA ALA A 37 -21.53 -10.86 6.48
C ALA A 37 -20.87 -10.85 5.10
N MET A 38 -19.95 -9.90 4.84
CA MET A 38 -19.17 -9.83 3.61
C MET A 38 -18.22 -11.02 3.45
N VAL A 39 -17.47 -11.38 4.49
CA VAL A 39 -16.54 -12.52 4.48
C VAL A 39 -17.23 -13.85 4.14
N ASN A 40 -18.50 -14.00 4.54
CA ASN A 40 -19.30 -15.20 4.28
C ASN A 40 -19.92 -15.23 2.87
N LYS A 41 -20.14 -14.05 2.25
CA LYS A 41 -20.86 -13.94 0.97
C LYS A 41 -19.94 -13.67 -0.23
N VAL A 42 -18.76 -13.09 -0.02
CA VAL A 42 -17.83 -12.73 -1.08
C VAL A 42 -16.93 -13.93 -1.40
N SER A 43 -16.80 -14.25 -2.69
CA SER A 43 -15.99 -15.40 -3.16
C SER A 43 -14.49 -15.21 -2.92
N ASN A 44 -13.99 -13.98 -3.02
CA ASN A 44 -12.59 -13.65 -2.76
C ASN A 44 -12.43 -12.93 -1.42
N ARG A 45 -12.06 -13.66 -0.37
CA ARG A 45 -11.85 -13.06 0.96
C ARG A 45 -10.66 -12.10 1.02
N LYS A 46 -9.68 -12.24 0.11
CA LYS A 46 -8.48 -11.38 0.10
C LYS A 46 -8.79 -9.96 -0.39
N SER A 47 -9.95 -9.74 -1.00
CA SER A 47 -10.36 -8.41 -1.45
C SER A 47 -11.11 -7.61 -0.37
N LEU A 48 -11.18 -8.12 0.86
CA LEU A 48 -11.88 -7.50 1.98
C LEU A 48 -10.92 -7.22 3.13
N GLU A 49 -10.78 -5.95 3.47
CA GLU A 49 -9.97 -5.47 4.58
C GLU A 49 -10.81 -4.65 5.56
N LEU A 50 -10.45 -4.70 6.85
CA LEU A 50 -11.08 -3.92 7.91
C LEU A 50 -9.99 -3.15 8.66
N LEU A 51 -10.10 -1.83 8.65
CA LEU A 51 -9.28 -0.92 9.44
C LEU A 51 -10.09 -0.43 10.64
N GLU A 52 -9.69 -0.88 11.83
CA GLU A 52 -10.21 -0.37 13.09
C GLU A 52 -9.15 0.50 13.76
N VAL A 53 -9.47 1.78 13.96
CA VAL A 53 -8.55 2.75 14.57
C VAL A 53 -8.95 3.00 16.02
N ASP A 54 -8.00 2.83 16.94
CA ASP A 54 -8.27 2.97 18.36
C ASP A 54 -8.36 4.44 18.82
N GLY A 55 -9.20 4.67 19.83
CA GLY A 55 -9.35 5.95 20.52
C GLY A 55 -10.25 6.96 19.82
N VAL A 56 -10.78 6.68 18.63
CA VAL A 56 -11.48 7.66 17.78
C VAL A 56 -12.92 7.24 17.44
N ALA A 57 -13.79 8.22 17.25
CA ALA A 57 -15.16 8.03 16.78
C ALA A 57 -15.26 8.22 15.26
N ASN A 58 -14.56 9.21 14.70
CA ASN A 58 -14.49 9.45 13.28
C ASN A 58 -13.03 9.51 12.82
N VAL A 59 -12.61 8.45 12.11
CA VAL A 59 -11.22 8.27 11.66
C VAL A 59 -10.79 9.40 10.72
N LEU A 60 -11.65 9.84 9.81
CA LEU A 60 -11.29 10.84 8.80
C LEU A 60 -11.02 12.23 9.40
N THR A 61 -11.61 12.54 10.56
CA THR A 61 -11.44 13.84 11.23
C THR A 61 -10.36 13.79 12.30
N GLU A 62 -10.26 12.68 13.04
CA GLU A 62 -9.38 12.61 14.21
C GLU A 62 -8.00 12.06 13.88
N LYS A 63 -7.91 11.10 12.94
CA LYS A 63 -6.67 10.43 12.53
C LYS A 63 -6.61 10.21 11.01
N PRO A 64 -6.68 11.27 10.20
CA PRO A 64 -6.62 11.16 8.73
C PRO A 64 -5.31 10.54 8.24
N GLU A 65 -4.20 10.71 8.97
CA GLU A 65 -2.89 10.17 8.62
C GLU A 65 -2.87 8.63 8.64
N GLU A 66 -3.48 8.02 9.66
CA GLU A 66 -3.55 6.56 9.79
C GLU A 66 -4.43 5.95 8.69
N PHE A 67 -5.54 6.61 8.38
CA PHE A 67 -6.39 6.23 7.24
C PHE A 67 -5.66 6.38 5.90
N ALA A 68 -4.99 7.51 5.66
CA ALA A 68 -4.29 7.77 4.41
C ALA A 68 -3.19 6.75 4.15
N GLU A 69 -2.46 6.35 5.20
CA GLU A 69 -1.45 5.30 5.14
C GLU A 69 -2.05 3.94 4.75
N SER A 70 -3.10 3.50 5.45
CA SER A 70 -3.76 2.22 5.12
C SER A 70 -4.40 2.24 3.72
N PHE A 71 -4.98 3.37 3.33
CA PHE A 71 -5.53 3.55 1.98
C PHE A 71 -4.44 3.45 0.91
N LEU A 72 -3.28 4.08 1.13
CA LEU A 72 -2.13 3.97 0.25
C LEU A 72 -1.69 2.51 0.10
N TYR A 73 -1.65 1.75 1.20
CA TYR A 73 -1.26 0.33 1.18
C TYR A 73 -2.23 -0.52 0.36
N MET A 74 -3.54 -0.30 0.51
CA MET A 74 -4.55 -0.97 -0.30
C MET A 74 -4.35 -0.65 -1.78
N VAL A 75 -4.22 0.63 -2.14
CA VAL A 75 -4.06 1.08 -3.54
C VAL A 75 -2.78 0.53 -4.16
N GLN A 76 -1.69 0.47 -3.41
CA GLN A 76 -0.45 -0.16 -3.85
C GLN A 76 -0.57 -1.68 -4.00
N GLY A 77 -1.32 -2.35 -3.14
CA GLY A 77 -1.68 -3.77 -3.28
C GLY A 77 -2.47 -4.07 -4.56
N LEU A 78 -3.18 -3.07 -5.11
CA LEU A 78 -3.86 -3.15 -6.41
C LEU A 78 -2.95 -2.88 -7.61
N GLY A 79 -1.67 -2.56 -7.39
CA GLY A 79 -0.70 -2.23 -8.43
C GLY A 79 -0.71 -0.76 -8.86
N MET A 80 -1.40 0.11 -8.11
CA MET A 80 -1.45 1.55 -8.36
C MET A 80 -0.42 2.28 -7.49
N MET A 81 -0.01 3.49 -7.84
CA MET A 81 0.86 4.34 -6.99
C MET A 81 2.22 3.74 -6.58
N GLY A 82 2.81 2.83 -7.37
CA GLY A 82 4.10 2.19 -7.04
C GLY A 82 5.31 3.14 -6.91
N GLY A 83 5.19 4.39 -7.34
CA GLY A 83 6.21 5.43 -7.18
C GLY A 83 6.10 6.22 -5.86
N VAL A 84 5.05 6.01 -5.07
CA VAL A 84 4.85 6.69 -3.78
C VAL A 84 5.56 5.89 -2.69
N PRO A 85 6.48 6.50 -1.92
CA PRO A 85 7.15 5.81 -0.82
C PRO A 85 6.15 5.42 0.28
N MET A 86 6.30 4.21 0.79
CA MET A 86 5.49 3.68 1.88
C MET A 86 5.96 4.31 3.21
N PRO A 87 5.12 5.04 3.96
CA PRO A 87 5.56 5.80 5.13
C PRO A 87 6.24 4.96 6.21
N ARG A 88 5.81 3.71 6.43
CA ARG A 88 6.39 2.80 7.44
C ARG A 88 7.20 1.65 6.86
N VAL A 89 7.19 1.45 5.54
CA VAL A 89 8.08 0.50 4.86
C VAL A 89 9.24 1.30 4.29
N GLN A 90 10.13 1.75 5.18
CA GLN A 90 11.44 2.18 4.73
C GLN A 90 12.09 0.95 4.10
N ARG A 91 12.21 0.95 2.76
CA ARG A 91 13.16 0.06 2.11
C ARG A 91 14.49 0.42 2.78
N SER A 92 15.07 -0.53 3.50
CA SER A 92 16.48 -0.53 3.86
C SER A 92 17.30 -0.59 2.57
N ALA A 93 17.19 0.41 1.71
CA ALA A 93 18.25 0.77 0.80
C ALA A 93 19.30 1.36 1.73
N SER A 94 20.14 0.49 2.29
CA SER A 94 21.49 0.78 2.81
C SER A 94 21.84 2.27 2.74
N GLN A 95 21.37 3.04 3.71
CA GLN A 95 21.53 4.49 3.78
C GLN A 95 22.51 4.80 4.89
N ASP A 96 23.76 4.34 4.72
CA ASP A 96 24.95 5.01 5.25
C ASP A 96 25.52 5.86 4.12
N GLY A 97 24.79 6.90 3.73
CA GLY A 97 25.22 7.83 2.70
C GLY A 97 24.27 9.02 2.55
N PRO A 98 24.79 10.24 2.36
CA PRO A 98 23.97 11.44 2.24
C PRO A 98 23.10 11.35 0.99
N ILE A 99 21.83 11.75 1.15
CA ILE A 99 20.75 11.93 0.17
C ILE A 99 21.24 11.89 -1.29
N GLN A 100 21.27 10.69 -1.90
CA GLN A 100 21.49 10.54 -3.32
C GLN A 100 20.15 10.40 -4.05
N HIS A 101 19.94 11.38 -4.94
CA HIS A 101 19.01 11.40 -6.05
C HIS A 101 18.43 10.04 -6.45
N ARG A 102 17.11 9.90 -6.27
CA ARG A 102 16.15 9.18 -7.13
C ARG A 102 16.84 8.32 -8.19
N ASN A 103 17.08 7.04 -7.85
CA ASN A 103 17.58 6.04 -8.78
C ASN A 103 16.78 6.12 -10.08
N ARG A 104 17.45 6.56 -11.15
CA ARG A 104 16.92 6.48 -12.52
C ARG A 104 16.58 5.02 -12.78
N SER A 105 15.33 4.74 -13.11
CA SER A 105 14.95 3.44 -13.67
C SER A 105 15.71 3.27 -14.97
N MET A 106 16.62 2.29 -15.03
CA MET A 106 17.24 1.88 -16.29
C MET A 106 16.15 1.43 -17.25
N SER A 107 16.26 1.83 -18.52
CA SER A 107 15.37 1.31 -19.55
C SER A 107 15.68 -0.17 -19.82
N MET A 108 14.71 -0.89 -20.39
CA MET A 108 14.89 -2.30 -20.78
C MET A 108 16.03 -2.46 -21.81
N GLU A 109 16.23 -1.43 -22.64
CA GLU A 109 17.33 -1.33 -23.60
C GLU A 109 18.70 -1.11 -22.93
N GLU A 110 18.76 -0.37 -21.81
CA GLU A 110 19.99 -0.20 -21.02
C GLU A 110 20.36 -1.45 -20.20
N ALA A 111 19.38 -2.26 -19.82
CA ALA A 111 19.60 -3.51 -19.10
C ALA A 111 20.15 -4.62 -20.00
N ASP A 112 19.77 -4.62 -21.28
CA ASP A 112 20.20 -5.59 -22.28
C ASP A 112 21.60 -5.28 -22.88
N GLN A 113 22.18 -4.11 -22.58
CA GLN A 113 23.54 -3.80 -23.02
C GLN A 113 24.57 -4.58 -22.19
N PRO A 114 25.47 -5.36 -22.84
CA PRO A 114 26.49 -6.10 -22.14
C PRO A 114 27.44 -5.13 -21.42
N ARG A 115 27.43 -5.17 -20.09
CA ARG A 115 28.36 -4.39 -19.27
C ARG A 115 29.75 -4.99 -19.40
N GLY A 116 30.57 -4.40 -20.26
CA GLY A 116 31.93 -4.85 -20.53
C GLY A 116 32.77 -4.92 -19.25
N ILE A 117 33.25 -6.12 -18.92
CA ILE A 117 34.11 -6.41 -17.76
C ILE A 117 35.57 -5.97 -18.05
N TYR A 118 35.77 -4.85 -18.75
CA TYR A 118 37.10 -4.38 -19.13
C TYR A 118 37.35 -2.99 -18.57
N SER A 119 37.63 -2.91 -17.27
CA SER A 119 38.42 -1.80 -16.73
C SER A 119 39.07 -2.17 -15.39
N THR A 120 40.05 -3.05 -15.44
CA THR A 120 41.09 -3.15 -14.40
C THR A 120 42.44 -3.42 -15.04
N SER A 121 42.95 -2.47 -15.81
CA SER A 121 44.40 -2.34 -15.99
C SER A 121 44.88 -1.22 -15.06
N PRO A 122 45.79 -1.50 -14.10
CA PRO A 122 46.34 -0.46 -13.24
C PRO A 122 47.26 0.48 -14.06
N PRO A 123 47.30 1.79 -13.75
CA PRO A 123 48.18 2.72 -14.44
C PRO A 123 49.64 2.40 -14.16
N ARG A 124 50.46 2.28 -15.21
CA ARG A 124 51.92 2.22 -15.09
C ARG A 124 52.43 3.54 -14.53
N VAL A 125 52.92 3.52 -13.30
CA VAL A 125 53.71 4.63 -12.74
C VAL A 125 55.09 4.61 -13.39
N ALA A 126 55.40 5.63 -14.19
CA ALA A 126 56.75 5.87 -14.69
C ALA A 126 57.62 6.34 -13.51
N GLN A 127 58.67 5.59 -13.18
CA GLN A 127 59.70 6.01 -12.24
C GLN A 127 60.77 6.81 -12.97
N HIS A 128 61.13 7.94 -12.36
CA HIS A 128 62.23 8.84 -12.74
C HIS A 128 63.57 8.31 -12.23
#